data_AF-A0AAD8INX0-F1
#
_entry.id   AF-A0AAD8INX0-F1
#
_cell.length_a   1.000
_cell.length_b   1.000
_cell.length_c   1.000
_cell.angle_alpha   90.00
_cell.angle_beta   90.00
_cell.angle_gamma   90.00
#
_symmetry.space_group_name_H-M   'P 1'
#
loop_
_entity.id
_entity.type
_entity.pdbx_description
1 polymer ?
#
loop_
_entity_poly.entity_id
_entity_poly.type
_entity_poly.pdbx_seq_one_letter_code
_entity_poly.pdbx_strand_id
1 'polypeptide(L)'
;MVVGSRSSDFGSSAYLKNGGGTIYFMSDWSKYITKNSPFYWPYIVSYNIRNSISKFVKIPKPARKGVLDNDYSCKFGVFTLKDPKAGTESICLVKLMKLVFSVWVLTDIDSNKWKMIMKSRSKAMGLYDNLRPTISGFSVMNGNLLVIATDDNQLYKYTLTSDRIKSCKVKRAEKIGCHQCGREDVCFYSYSNSLRQCGQGAVPFPLQ
;
A
#
# COMPACT_ATOMS: atom_id res chain seq x y z
N MET A 1 15.10 22.70 -10.56
CA MET A 1 15.06 21.29 -11.00
C MET A 1 16.43 20.70 -10.74
N VAL A 2 16.53 19.61 -9.99
CA VAL A 2 17.79 19.05 -9.48
C VAL A 2 18.14 17.77 -10.26
N VAL A 3 19.43 17.58 -10.54
CA VAL A 3 20.00 16.27 -10.92
C VAL A 3 20.35 15.56 -9.60
N GLY A 4 19.61 14.52 -9.22
CA GLY A 4 19.79 13.88 -7.92
C GLY A 4 18.90 12.67 -7.69
N SER A 5 18.99 12.11 -6.48
CA SER A 5 18.16 11.00 -5.98
C SER A 5 16.84 11.49 -5.39
N ARG A 6 15.87 10.58 -5.23
CA ARG A 6 14.62 10.86 -4.51
C ARG A 6 14.78 10.65 -3.01
N SER A 7 14.07 11.44 -2.20
CA SER A 7 13.84 11.12 -0.79
C SER A 7 13.08 9.81 -0.67
N SER A 8 13.31 9.07 0.41
CA SER A 8 12.58 7.83 0.70
C SER A 8 11.33 8.13 1.53
N ASP A 9 10.22 7.49 1.18
CA ASP A 9 8.96 7.50 1.90
C ASP A 9 8.77 6.17 2.64
N PHE A 10 8.75 6.26 3.96
CA PHE A 10 8.60 5.14 4.88
C PHE A 10 7.16 4.98 5.40
N GLY A 11 6.21 5.83 4.97
CA GLY A 11 4.82 5.81 5.44
C GLY A 11 4.05 4.54 5.08
N SER A 12 4.58 3.75 4.13
CA SER A 12 4.03 2.45 3.73
C SER A 12 5.16 1.50 3.34
N SER A 13 5.96 1.09 4.34
CA SER A 13 6.98 0.07 4.13
C SER A 13 6.39 -1.34 4.23
N ALA A 14 6.91 -2.25 3.42
CA ALA A 14 6.54 -3.66 3.41
C ALA A 14 7.73 -4.51 3.85
N TYR A 15 7.45 -5.63 4.52
CA TYR A 15 8.46 -6.58 4.95
C TYR A 15 8.13 -7.97 4.44
N LEU A 16 9.08 -8.60 3.75
CA LEU A 16 8.99 -10.00 3.33
C LEU A 16 9.95 -10.86 4.15
N LYS A 17 9.37 -11.72 4.99
CA LYS A 17 10.14 -12.66 5.82
C LYS A 17 10.76 -13.75 4.95
N ASN A 18 9.97 -14.33 4.04
CA ASN A 18 10.40 -15.42 3.17
C ASN A 18 11.44 -14.97 2.11
N GLY A 19 11.55 -13.66 1.84
CA GLY A 19 12.57 -13.06 0.98
C GLY A 19 13.90 -12.80 1.70
N GLY A 20 14.23 -13.56 2.74
CA GLY A 20 15.46 -13.38 3.52
C GLY A 20 15.49 -12.11 4.38
N GLY A 21 14.33 -11.60 4.81
CA GLY A 21 14.23 -10.38 5.60
C GLY A 21 14.50 -9.12 4.77
N THR A 22 13.71 -8.91 3.72
CA THR A 22 13.83 -7.75 2.83
C THR A 22 12.75 -6.73 3.14
N ILE A 23 13.15 -5.47 3.34
CA ILE A 23 12.26 -4.31 3.52
C ILE A 23 12.08 -3.63 2.16
N TYR A 24 10.86 -3.22 1.87
CA TYR A 24 10.52 -2.45 0.69
C TYR A 24 9.93 -1.11 1.11
N PHE A 25 10.43 -0.03 0.55
CA PHE A 25 9.92 1.31 0.81
C PHE A 25 9.93 2.13 -0.49
N MET A 26 9.05 3.11 -0.54
CA MET A 26 8.83 3.90 -1.75
C MET A 26 9.83 5.04 -1.80
N SER A 27 10.21 5.49 -3.00
CA SER A 27 10.72 6.85 -3.15
C SER A 27 9.57 7.86 -3.10
N ASP A 28 9.85 9.12 -2.77
CA ASP A 28 8.88 10.21 -2.87
C ASP A 28 8.38 10.42 -4.31
N TRP A 29 7.34 11.24 -4.44
CA TRP A 29 6.61 11.49 -5.69
C TRP A 29 6.78 12.91 -6.23
N SER A 30 7.62 13.69 -5.56
CA SER A 30 7.77 15.12 -5.80
C SER A 30 8.39 15.42 -7.16
N LYS A 31 8.02 16.56 -7.73
CA LYS A 31 8.38 16.97 -9.10
C LYS A 31 9.65 17.84 -9.16
N TYR A 32 10.66 17.52 -8.35
CA TYR A 32 11.92 18.28 -8.38
C TYR A 32 12.97 17.67 -9.33
N ILE A 33 12.77 16.42 -9.78
CA ILE A 33 13.70 15.71 -10.67
C ILE A 33 13.38 15.97 -12.14
N THR A 34 14.42 16.20 -12.95
CA THR A 34 14.32 16.40 -14.40
C THR A 34 13.93 15.11 -15.14
N LYS A 35 13.19 15.25 -16.26
CA LYS A 35 12.72 14.13 -17.09
C LYS A 35 13.85 13.21 -17.60
N ASN A 36 15.05 13.75 -17.75
CA ASN A 36 16.22 13.02 -18.26
C ASN A 36 16.91 12.19 -17.17
N SER A 37 16.54 12.35 -15.90
CA SER A 37 17.10 11.56 -14.81
C SER A 37 16.57 10.12 -14.84
N PRO A 38 17.41 9.10 -14.58
CA PRO A 38 16.95 7.73 -14.37
C PRO A 38 16.01 7.60 -13.15
N PHE A 39 16.08 8.55 -12.22
CA PHE A 39 15.24 8.64 -11.02
C PHE A 39 13.99 9.52 -11.21
N TYR A 40 13.71 9.95 -12.45
CA TYR A 40 12.55 10.77 -12.74
C TYR A 40 11.24 10.10 -12.30
N TRP A 41 11.11 8.80 -12.51
CA TRP A 41 9.94 8.05 -12.06
C TRP A 41 10.15 7.51 -10.64
N PRO A 42 9.10 7.53 -9.80
CA PRO A 42 9.17 6.90 -8.50
C PRO A 42 9.43 5.40 -8.61
N TYR A 43 10.16 4.88 -7.63
CA TYR A 43 10.63 3.51 -7.55
C TYR A 43 10.42 2.97 -6.14
N ILE A 44 10.54 1.66 -6.00
CA ILE A 44 10.57 0.99 -4.70
C ILE A 44 12.01 0.58 -4.46
N VAL A 45 12.54 0.88 -3.29
CA VAL A 45 13.82 0.36 -2.84
C VAL A 45 13.54 -0.93 -2.09
N SER A 46 14.20 -2.01 -2.50
CA SER A 46 14.26 -3.24 -1.71
C SER A 46 15.61 -3.29 -1.00
N TYR A 47 15.62 -3.40 0.32
CA TYR A 47 16.82 -3.54 1.13
C TYR A 47 16.78 -4.86 1.88
N ASN A 48 17.71 -5.76 1.57
CA ASN A 48 17.83 -7.02 2.29
C ASN A 48 18.67 -6.80 3.54
N ILE A 49 18.08 -7.03 4.72
CA ILE A 49 18.73 -6.74 6.00
C ILE A 49 19.90 -7.70 6.25
N ARG A 50 19.84 -8.95 5.76
CA ARG A 50 20.82 -9.98 6.07
C ARG A 50 22.15 -9.78 5.35
N ASN A 51 22.11 -9.34 4.10
CA ASN A 51 23.31 -9.16 3.28
C ASN A 51 23.57 -7.69 2.90
N SER A 52 22.74 -6.76 3.41
CA SER A 52 22.84 -5.31 3.16
C SER A 52 22.77 -4.91 1.68
N ILE A 53 22.19 -5.76 0.82
CA ILE A 53 22.06 -5.47 -0.61
C ILE A 53 20.78 -4.66 -0.86
N SER A 54 20.92 -3.52 -1.53
CA SER A 54 19.80 -2.73 -2.03
C SER A 54 19.59 -2.93 -3.53
N LYS A 55 18.33 -3.01 -3.97
CA LYS A 55 17.95 -2.99 -5.39
C LYS A 55 16.80 -2.00 -5.63
N PHE A 56 16.76 -1.42 -6.82
CA PHE A 56 15.63 -0.60 -7.27
C PHE A 56 14.62 -1.45 -8.03
N VAL A 57 13.39 -1.49 -7.55
CA VAL A 57 12.24 -2.11 -8.21
C VAL A 57 11.43 -1.01 -8.87
N LYS A 58 11.29 -1.08 -10.19
CA LYS A 58 10.53 -0.12 -10.99
C LYS A 58 9.04 -0.35 -10.79
N ILE A 59 8.29 0.72 -10.52
CA ILE A 59 6.82 0.63 -10.49
C ILE A 59 6.25 0.25 -11.87
N PRO A 60 5.09 -0.44 -11.92
CA PRO A 60 4.45 -0.82 -13.18
C PRO A 60 4.24 0.38 -14.09
N LYS A 61 4.56 0.27 -15.39
CA LYS A 61 4.34 1.35 -16.37
C LYS A 61 2.90 1.91 -16.32
N PRO A 62 1.83 1.10 -16.21
CA PRO A 62 0.47 1.62 -16.08
C PRO A 62 0.22 2.45 -14.81
N ALA A 63 0.95 2.20 -13.72
CA ALA A 63 0.82 2.94 -12.47
C ALA A 63 1.36 4.38 -12.57
N ARG A 64 2.28 4.64 -13.52
CA ARG A 64 2.91 5.95 -13.76
C ARG A 64 1.97 6.97 -14.39
N LYS A 65 0.90 6.53 -15.05
CA LYS A 65 -0.03 7.41 -15.76
C LYS A 65 -0.70 8.40 -14.78
N GLY A 66 -0.62 9.69 -15.09
CA GLY A 66 -1.25 10.76 -14.33
C GLY A 66 -0.58 11.14 -13.00
N VAL A 67 0.55 10.51 -12.65
CA VAL A 67 1.34 10.87 -11.46
C VAL A 67 1.89 12.30 -11.55
N LEU A 68 2.12 12.77 -12.78
CA LEU A 68 2.73 14.07 -13.06
C LEU A 68 1.70 15.16 -13.34
N ASP A 69 0.40 14.92 -13.13
CA ASP A 69 -0.66 15.84 -13.55
C ASP A 69 -0.94 16.97 -12.53
N ASN A 70 -0.04 17.21 -11.56
CA ASN A 70 -0.21 18.19 -10.45
C ASN A 70 -1.42 17.85 -9.56
N ASP A 71 -1.87 16.60 -9.65
CA ASP A 71 -3.00 16.11 -8.89
C ASP A 71 -2.51 15.61 -7.53
N TYR A 72 -2.67 16.47 -6.52
CA TYR A 72 -2.38 16.14 -5.12
C TYR A 72 -3.22 14.95 -4.59
N SER A 73 -4.20 14.45 -5.34
CA SER A 73 -4.97 13.26 -4.98
C SER A 73 -4.27 11.93 -5.27
N CYS A 74 -3.07 11.95 -5.86
CA CYS A 74 -2.33 10.75 -6.18
C CYS A 74 -1.52 10.24 -4.97
N LYS A 75 -2.07 9.24 -4.26
CA LYS A 75 -1.43 8.56 -3.14
C LYS A 75 -0.95 7.17 -3.56
N PHE A 76 0.17 6.72 -3.00
CA PHE A 76 0.68 5.37 -3.21
C PHE A 76 1.01 4.71 -1.88
N GLY A 77 1.00 3.38 -1.86
CA GLY A 77 1.65 2.65 -0.79
C GLY A 77 2.15 1.29 -1.21
N VAL A 78 3.21 0.84 -0.55
CA VAL A 78 3.82 -0.47 -0.74
C VAL A 78 3.48 -1.32 0.48
N PHE A 79 2.94 -2.52 0.25
CA PHE A 79 2.53 -3.38 1.35
C PHE A 79 2.88 -4.83 1.07
N THR A 80 2.94 -5.63 2.15
CA THR A 80 3.00 -7.08 2.03
C THR A 80 1.60 -7.61 1.79
N LEU A 81 1.43 -8.34 0.69
CA LEU A 81 0.22 -9.10 0.38
C LEU A 81 0.48 -10.58 0.63
N LYS A 82 -0.37 -11.24 1.42
CA LYS A 82 -0.35 -12.69 1.60
C LYS A 82 -1.53 -13.29 0.85
N ASP A 83 -1.25 -14.18 -0.08
CA ASP A 83 -2.30 -14.94 -0.75
C ASP A 83 -2.91 -15.92 0.27
N PRO A 84 -4.21 -15.79 0.61
CA PRO A 84 -4.84 -16.65 1.60
C PRO A 84 -4.93 -18.12 1.14
N LYS A 85 -4.91 -18.39 -0.17
CA LYS A 85 -4.98 -19.75 -0.72
C LYS A 85 -3.60 -20.39 -0.80
N ALA A 86 -2.62 -19.65 -1.33
CA ALA A 86 -1.28 -20.18 -1.56
C ALA A 86 -0.36 -20.04 -0.34
N GLY A 87 -0.73 -19.20 0.64
CA GLY A 87 0.11 -18.86 1.79
C GLY A 87 1.36 -18.04 1.44
N THR A 88 1.54 -17.69 0.16
CA THR A 88 2.69 -16.97 -0.34
C THR A 88 2.57 -15.48 -0.05
N GLU A 89 3.69 -14.88 0.35
CA GLU A 89 3.80 -13.44 0.53
C GLU A 89 4.38 -12.81 -0.74
N SER A 90 3.90 -11.63 -1.10
CA SER A 90 4.36 -10.86 -2.24
C SER A 90 4.27 -9.37 -1.93
N ILE A 91 5.02 -8.55 -2.66
CA ILE A 91 4.87 -7.10 -2.56
C ILE A 91 3.69 -6.66 -3.40
N CYS A 92 2.83 -5.82 -2.84
CA CYS A 92 1.82 -5.12 -3.60
C CYS A 92 2.05 -3.61 -3.59
N LEU A 93 1.70 -2.99 -4.71
CA LEU A 93 1.64 -1.54 -4.89
C LEU A 93 0.16 -1.16 -4.96
N VAL A 94 -0.28 -0.31 -4.04
CA VAL A 94 -1.59 0.33 -4.09
C VAL A 94 -1.41 1.75 -4.59
N LYS A 95 -2.19 2.14 -5.58
CA LYS A 95 -2.32 3.51 -6.04
C LYS A 95 -3.75 3.96 -5.85
N LEU A 96 -3.92 5.14 -5.26
CA LEU A 96 -5.16 5.89 -5.26
C LEU A 96 -4.95 7.16 -6.10
N MET A 97 -5.82 7.40 -7.08
CA MET A 97 -5.80 8.64 -7.86
C MET A 97 -7.21 8.97 -8.30
N LYS A 98 -7.68 10.20 -8.08
CA LYS A 98 -9.06 10.63 -8.41
C LYS A 98 -10.13 9.63 -7.91
N LEU A 99 -9.95 9.11 -6.69
CA LEU A 99 -10.80 8.08 -6.07
C LEU A 99 -10.84 6.73 -6.81
N VAL A 100 -9.84 6.42 -7.63
CA VAL A 100 -9.67 5.11 -8.24
C VAL A 100 -8.53 4.37 -7.56
N PHE A 101 -8.86 3.26 -6.92
CA PHE A 101 -7.87 2.32 -6.41
C PHE A 101 -7.39 1.43 -7.55
N SER A 102 -6.08 1.25 -7.65
CA SER A 102 -5.45 0.26 -8.52
C SER A 102 -4.40 -0.48 -7.71
N VAL A 103 -4.42 -1.81 -7.77
CA VAL A 103 -3.52 -2.67 -6.99
C VAL A 103 -2.78 -3.61 -7.92
N TRP A 104 -1.46 -3.62 -7.78
CA TRP A 104 -0.56 -4.52 -8.49
C TRP A 104 0.20 -5.38 -7.50
N VAL A 105 0.49 -6.62 -7.89
CA VAL A 105 1.34 -7.55 -7.14
C VAL A 105 2.60 -7.81 -7.95
N LEU A 106 3.75 -7.73 -7.29
CA LEU A 106 5.05 -8.08 -7.86
C LEU A 106 5.13 -9.61 -7.92
N THR A 107 5.09 -10.17 -9.13
CA THR A 107 5.10 -11.62 -9.34
C THR A 107 6.49 -12.18 -9.55
N ASP A 108 7.43 -11.33 -9.96
CA ASP A 108 8.84 -11.68 -10.14
C ASP A 108 9.66 -10.41 -9.95
N ILE A 109 10.55 -10.44 -8.96
CA ILE A 109 11.39 -9.29 -8.58
C ILE A 109 12.51 -9.05 -9.57
N ASP A 110 13.16 -10.11 -10.06
CA ASP A 110 14.36 -10.00 -10.89
C ASP A 110 14.00 -9.50 -12.29
N SER A 111 12.86 -9.94 -12.83
CA SER A 111 12.35 -9.42 -14.12
C SER A 111 11.40 -8.22 -13.97
N ASN A 112 11.18 -7.73 -12.74
CA ASN A 112 10.30 -6.60 -12.44
C ASN A 112 8.88 -6.76 -13.04
N LYS A 113 8.31 -7.96 -12.93
CA LYS A 113 6.97 -8.26 -13.46
C LYS A 113 5.90 -7.97 -12.41
N TRP A 114 4.87 -7.26 -12.86
CA TRP A 114 3.74 -6.85 -12.04
C TRP A 114 2.43 -7.32 -12.65
N LYS A 115 1.55 -7.87 -11.82
CA LYS A 115 0.19 -8.27 -12.19
C LYS A 115 -0.82 -7.35 -11.51
N MET A 116 -1.68 -6.69 -12.30
CA MET A 116 -2.79 -5.90 -11.74
C MET A 116 -3.90 -6.83 -11.24
N ILE A 117 -4.19 -6.80 -9.95
CA ILE A 117 -5.23 -7.64 -9.33
C ILE A 117 -6.55 -6.89 -9.13
N MET A 118 -6.49 -5.55 -9.00
CA MET A 118 -7.66 -4.72 -8.76
C MET A 118 -7.55 -3.38 -9.48
N LYS A 119 -8.67 -2.90 -10.02
CA LYS A 119 -8.87 -1.51 -10.42
C LYS A 119 -10.34 -1.16 -10.21
N SER A 120 -10.64 -0.33 -9.23
CA SER A 120 -12.03 0.02 -8.91
C SER A 120 -12.16 1.48 -8.46
N ARG A 121 -13.28 2.11 -8.83
CA ARG A 121 -13.64 3.43 -8.32
C ARG A 121 -14.19 3.27 -6.90
N SER A 122 -13.87 4.20 -6.02
CA SER A 122 -14.35 4.23 -4.64
C SER A 122 -15.89 4.12 -4.56
N LYS A 123 -16.61 4.79 -5.47
CA LYS A 123 -18.07 4.64 -5.60
C LYS A 123 -18.51 3.22 -5.97
N ALA A 124 -17.81 2.59 -6.92
CA ALA A 124 -18.11 1.21 -7.32
C ALA A 124 -17.76 0.19 -6.22
N MET A 125 -16.79 0.50 -5.36
CA MET A 125 -16.51 -0.25 -4.14
C MET A 125 -17.57 -0.02 -3.06
N GLY A 126 -18.50 0.94 -3.23
CA GLY A 126 -19.52 1.25 -2.24
C GLY A 126 -18.99 2.04 -1.03
N LEU A 127 -17.90 2.80 -1.19
CA LEU A 127 -17.36 3.64 -0.11
C LEU A 127 -18.24 4.85 0.21
N TYR A 128 -19.12 5.23 -0.73
CA TYR A 128 -20.10 6.31 -0.55
C TYR A 128 -21.20 6.18 -1.60
N ASP A 129 -22.41 6.63 -1.26
CA ASP A 129 -23.54 6.65 -2.20
C ASP A 129 -23.72 8.03 -2.84
N ASN A 130 -23.75 9.09 -2.00
CA ASN A 130 -24.09 10.46 -2.41
C ASN A 130 -22.89 11.42 -2.31
N LEU A 131 -22.54 11.86 -1.10
CA LEU A 131 -21.43 12.78 -0.89
C LEU A 131 -20.11 12.05 -1.17
N ARG A 132 -19.22 12.70 -1.93
CA ARG A 132 -17.93 12.15 -2.32
C ARG A 132 -16.89 12.46 -1.23
N PRO A 133 -16.52 11.52 -0.35
CA PRO A 133 -15.48 11.77 0.64
C PRO A 133 -14.11 11.84 -0.05
N THR A 134 -13.16 12.47 0.63
CA THR A 134 -11.75 12.25 0.35
C THR A 134 -11.25 11.01 1.12
N ILE A 135 -10.22 10.37 0.60
CA ILE A 135 -9.60 9.23 1.28
C ILE A 135 -8.46 9.78 2.13
N SER A 136 -8.67 9.78 3.44
CA SER A 136 -7.70 10.22 4.44
C SER A 136 -6.54 9.23 4.57
N GLY A 137 -6.80 7.93 4.40
CA GLY A 137 -5.75 6.91 4.52
C GLY A 137 -6.12 5.57 3.93
N PHE A 138 -5.11 4.73 3.65
CA PHE A 138 -5.32 3.32 3.35
C PHE A 138 -4.10 2.48 3.73
N SER A 139 -4.32 1.20 4.00
CA SER A 139 -3.25 0.22 4.22
C SER A 139 -3.70 -1.18 3.85
N VAL A 140 -2.78 -2.06 3.47
CA VAL A 140 -3.06 -3.50 3.36
C VAL A 140 -2.62 -4.17 4.65
N MET A 141 -3.60 -4.74 5.37
CA MET A 141 -3.42 -5.37 6.67
C MET A 141 -3.87 -6.83 6.62
N ASN A 142 -3.44 -7.61 7.62
CA ASN A 142 -3.84 -9.01 7.81
C ASN A 142 -3.68 -9.86 6.53
N GLY A 143 -2.61 -9.62 5.78
CA GLY A 143 -2.31 -10.34 4.56
C GLY A 143 -3.00 -9.80 3.33
N ASN A 144 -4.33 -9.65 3.31
CA ASN A 144 -5.05 -9.27 2.07
C ASN A 144 -6.22 -8.31 2.26
N LEU A 145 -6.34 -7.65 3.41
CA LEU A 145 -7.41 -6.69 3.66
C LEU A 145 -6.92 -5.27 3.37
N LEU A 146 -7.45 -4.64 2.32
CA LEU A 146 -7.29 -3.22 2.11
C LEU A 146 -8.22 -2.47 3.06
N VAL A 147 -7.65 -1.84 4.08
CA VAL A 147 -8.35 -0.94 5.00
C VAL A 147 -8.29 0.48 4.46
N ILE A 148 -9.41 1.18 4.51
CA ILE A 148 -9.59 2.50 3.91
C ILE A 148 -10.26 3.41 4.95
N ALA A 149 -9.65 4.56 5.19
CA ALA A 149 -10.21 5.66 5.97
C ALA A 149 -10.66 6.79 5.03
N THR A 150 -11.79 7.39 5.36
CA THR A 150 -12.36 8.55 4.67
C THR A 150 -12.39 9.77 5.60
N ASP A 151 -12.40 10.97 5.04
CA ASP A 151 -12.45 12.22 5.80
C ASP A 151 -13.75 12.48 6.57
N ASP A 152 -14.81 11.72 6.28
CA ASP A 152 -16.04 11.66 7.06
C ASP A 152 -15.97 10.60 8.19
N ASN A 153 -14.76 10.26 8.61
CA ASN A 153 -14.45 9.39 9.75
C ASN A 153 -14.92 7.94 9.59
N GLN A 154 -15.14 7.45 8.37
CA GLN A 154 -15.59 6.06 8.15
C GLN A 154 -14.41 5.14 7.86
N LEU A 155 -14.49 3.91 8.36
CA LEU A 155 -13.54 2.85 8.08
C LEU A 155 -14.20 1.75 7.27
N TYR A 156 -13.52 1.33 6.22
CA TYR A 156 -13.93 0.24 5.35
C TYR A 156 -12.83 -0.80 5.22
N LYS A 157 -13.20 -2.07 5.02
CA LYS A 157 -12.30 -3.13 4.58
C LYS A 157 -12.72 -3.66 3.21
N TYR A 158 -11.74 -4.04 2.41
CA TYR A 158 -11.93 -4.66 1.11
C TYR A 158 -10.96 -5.82 0.94
N THR A 159 -11.47 -7.02 0.68
CA THR A 159 -10.64 -8.22 0.51
C THR A 159 -10.01 -8.26 -0.88
N LEU A 160 -8.68 -8.13 -0.93
CA LEU A 160 -7.88 -8.29 -2.14
C LEU A 160 -7.77 -9.78 -2.50
N THR A 161 -7.97 -10.09 -3.78
CA THR A 161 -7.80 -11.46 -4.32
C THR A 161 -6.90 -11.43 -5.54
N SER A 162 -5.92 -12.35 -5.58
CA SER A 162 -4.97 -12.53 -6.67
C SER A 162 -5.60 -13.06 -7.98
N ASP A 163 -6.78 -13.68 -7.86
CA ASP A 163 -7.59 -14.21 -8.96
C ASP A 163 -8.61 -13.20 -9.46
N ARG A 164 -8.45 -12.73 -10.71
CA ARG A 164 -9.51 -12.01 -11.45
C ARG A 164 -10.67 -12.91 -11.89
N ILE A 165 -10.41 -14.20 -12.07
CA ILE A 165 -11.22 -15.09 -12.94
C ILE A 165 -12.57 -15.49 -12.33
N LYS A 166 -12.81 -15.29 -11.01
CA LYS A 166 -14.07 -15.72 -10.35
C LYS A 166 -14.95 -14.60 -9.79
N SER A 167 -14.61 -13.31 -9.98
CA SER A 167 -15.36 -12.20 -9.37
C SER A 167 -16.23 -11.46 -10.40
N CYS A 168 -17.21 -12.15 -11.00
CA CYS A 168 -18.24 -11.48 -11.82
C CYS A 168 -19.19 -10.61 -10.99
N LYS A 169 -19.10 -10.64 -9.65
CA LYS A 169 -19.76 -9.70 -8.76
C LYS A 169 -18.77 -8.60 -8.36
N VAL A 170 -19.19 -7.34 -8.50
CA VAL A 170 -18.49 -6.20 -7.90
C VAL A 170 -18.53 -6.40 -6.39
N LYS A 171 -17.40 -6.82 -5.80
CA LYS A 171 -17.28 -6.86 -4.34
C LYS A 171 -17.41 -5.43 -3.83
N ARG A 172 -18.32 -5.21 -2.87
CA ARG A 172 -18.40 -3.96 -2.11
C ARG A 172 -17.44 -4.07 -0.93
N ALA A 173 -16.88 -2.93 -0.52
CA ALA A 173 -16.17 -2.82 0.74
C ALA A 173 -17.19 -2.91 1.89
N GLU A 174 -16.78 -3.52 2.99
CA GLU A 174 -17.58 -3.61 4.21
C GLU A 174 -17.17 -2.49 5.16
N LYS A 175 -18.16 -1.75 5.69
CA LYS A 175 -17.91 -0.78 6.75
C LYS A 175 -17.54 -1.53 8.04
N ILE A 176 -16.45 -1.12 8.68
CA ILE A 176 -15.91 -1.79 9.89
C ILE A 176 -15.93 -0.90 11.14
N GLY A 177 -16.20 0.40 10.98
CA GLY A 177 -16.27 1.32 12.11
C GLY A 177 -16.06 2.76 11.69
N CYS A 178 -15.67 3.57 12.68
CA CYS A 178 -15.34 4.98 12.50
C CYS A 178 -14.00 5.31 13.18
N HIS A 179 -13.34 6.39 12.79
CA HIS A 179 -12.15 6.92 13.46
C HIS A 179 -12.39 8.34 13.99
N GLN A 180 -11.49 8.84 14.84
CA GLN A 180 -11.62 10.18 15.46
C GLN A 180 -10.50 11.14 15.02
N CYS A 181 -9.74 10.78 13.97
CA CYS A 181 -8.64 11.59 13.44
C CYS A 181 -9.09 12.87 12.69
N GLY A 182 -10.40 13.14 12.60
CA GLY A 182 -10.92 14.29 11.87
C GLY A 182 -10.61 14.22 10.37
N ARG A 183 -10.24 15.37 9.79
CA ARG A 183 -9.91 15.50 8.35
C ARG A 183 -8.42 15.30 8.03
N GLU A 184 -7.63 14.85 9.01
CA GLU A 184 -6.20 14.63 8.83
C GLU A 184 -5.91 13.33 8.07
N ASP A 185 -4.68 13.20 7.57
CA ASP A 185 -4.23 11.95 6.96
C ASP A 185 -4.17 10.83 8.01
N VAL A 186 -4.75 9.68 7.68
CA VAL A 186 -4.83 8.53 8.59
C VAL A 186 -3.76 7.50 8.22
N CYS A 187 -2.88 7.20 9.18
CA CYS A 187 -1.90 6.13 9.06
C CYS A 187 -2.37 4.90 9.83
N PHE A 188 -2.23 3.72 9.22
CA PHE A 188 -2.53 2.45 9.88
C PHE A 188 -1.24 1.72 10.21
N TYR A 189 -1.08 1.34 11.46
CA TYR A 189 0.02 0.51 11.92
C TYR A 189 -0.50 -0.87 12.31
N SER A 190 0.05 -1.91 11.67
CA SER A 190 -0.18 -3.28 12.11
C SER A 190 0.52 -3.48 13.43
N TYR A 191 -0.24 -3.75 14.49
CA TYR A 191 0.32 -4.20 15.76
C TYR A 191 0.21 -5.72 15.85
N SER A 192 1.23 -6.34 16.41
CA SER A 192 1.12 -7.72 16.88
C SER A 192 0.43 -7.70 18.24
N ASN A 193 -0.49 -8.63 18.49
CA ASN A 193 -1.07 -8.84 19.82
C ASN A 193 -0.03 -9.27 20.87
N SER A 194 1.23 -9.50 20.46
CA SER A 194 2.37 -9.63 21.36
C SER A 194 2.83 -8.29 21.94
N LEU A 195 1.89 -7.41 22.34
CA LEU A 195 2.21 -6.29 23.24
C LEU A 195 2.78 -6.91 24.51
N ARG A 196 4.11 -6.92 24.62
CA ARG A 196 4.77 -7.19 25.88
C ARG A 196 4.72 -5.89 26.66
N GLN A 197 4.30 -5.93 27.93
CA GLN A 197 4.59 -4.83 28.82
C GLN A 197 6.11 -4.57 28.77
N CYS A 198 6.51 -3.31 28.58
CA CYS A 198 7.91 -2.93 28.65
C CYS A 198 8.22 -2.54 30.09
N GLY A 199 9.18 -3.22 30.72
CA GLY A 199 9.58 -2.95 32.10
C GLY A 199 10.06 -4.21 32.83
N GLN A 200 10.80 -4.01 33.91
CA GLN A 200 11.23 -5.11 34.79
C GLN A 200 9.98 -5.69 35.48
N GLY A 201 9.67 -6.97 35.25
CA GLY A 201 8.49 -7.65 35.85
C GLY A 201 7.25 -7.75 34.97
N ALA A 202 7.33 -7.38 33.69
CA ALA A 202 6.23 -7.50 32.73
C ALA A 202 5.76 -8.95 32.48
N VAL A 203 4.45 -9.20 32.63
CA VAL A 203 3.81 -10.52 32.42
C VAL A 203 3.03 -10.53 31.10
N PRO A 204 2.99 -11.64 30.32
CA PRO A 204 2.25 -11.69 29.06
C PRO A 204 0.75 -11.47 29.27
N PHE A 205 0.10 -10.76 28.33
CA PHE A 205 -1.36 -10.72 28.29
C PHE A 205 -1.93 -12.14 28.06
N PRO A 206 -3.05 -12.50 28.69
CA PRO A 206 -3.74 -13.75 28.40
C PRO A 206 -4.10 -13.80 26.91
N LEU A 207 -3.80 -14.92 26.25
CA LEU A 207 -4.32 -15.20 24.92
C LEU A 207 -5.83 -15.38 25.03
N GLN A 208 -6.61 -14.51 24.39
CA GLN A 208 -8.03 -14.72 24.15
C GLN A 208 -8.25 -15.67 22.97
#